data_AF-A0A7N2MDT4-F1
#
_entry.id   AF-A0A7N2MDT4-F1
#
_cell.length_a   1.000
_cell.length_b   1.000
_cell.length_c   1.000
_cell.angle_alpha   90.00
_cell.angle_beta   90.00
_cell.angle_gamma   90.00
#
_symmetry.space_group_name_H-M   'P 1'
#
loop_
_entity.id
_entity.type
_entity.pdbx_description
1 polymer ?
#
loop_
_entity_poly.entity_id
_entity_poly.type
_entity_poly.pdbx_seq_one_letter_code
_entity_poly.pdbx_strand_id
1 'polypeptide(L)'
;MFWNLLLQRHINLAQHLSTFTSKPAFLGQPDMEHTIVEAQSYDICFEYIEELIHKQEPLVNVLRLLILFSITSSGLSKKQFDYLRQDFMHIIITVNSLGRELLHSYGFEHMATLNNLEKAGLLRKQESKSNWLTIKRALQLVVEDTDTANPNDIAYVFSGYAPLSIRLVQHAVQSGWRPIEEILKLLPGPHSETKRGRFSSSPSYDTLQASANIDKVADGRRSLVLVVFIGGITFAEISALRFLSAQVCQICCIYGIFLPNFKVLKFLKVITSPDLTNR
;
A
#
# COMPACT_ATOMS: atom_id res chain seq x y z
N MET A 1 13.06 -34.54 -15.58
CA MET A 1 14.29 -33.80 -15.23
C MET A 1 14.01 -32.32 -14.88
N PHE A 2 13.28 -31.56 -15.71
CA PHE A 2 12.97 -30.14 -15.47
C PHE A 2 12.18 -29.85 -14.18
N TRP A 3 11.16 -30.65 -13.87
CA TRP A 3 10.36 -30.52 -12.64
C TRP A 3 11.19 -30.67 -11.35
N ASN A 4 12.15 -31.61 -11.33
CA ASN A 4 13.02 -31.80 -10.17
C ASN A 4 13.96 -30.60 -9.96
N LEU A 5 14.45 -29.99 -11.05
CA LEU A 5 15.27 -28.79 -10.98
C LEU A 5 14.47 -27.56 -10.49
N LEU A 6 13.23 -27.42 -10.94
CA LEU A 6 12.33 -26.35 -10.47
C LEU A 6 12.02 -26.50 -8.98
N LEU A 7 11.64 -27.71 -8.56
CA LEU A 7 11.35 -28.02 -7.17
C LEU A 7 12.58 -27.75 -6.27
N GLN A 8 13.75 -28.22 -6.67
CA GLN A 8 14.99 -28.01 -5.93
C GLN A 8 15.33 -26.51 -5.78
N ARG A 9 15.10 -25.69 -6.82
CA ARG A 9 15.27 -24.24 -6.73
C ARG A 9 14.32 -23.61 -5.71
N HIS A 10 13.04 -23.96 -5.73
CA HIS A 10 12.07 -23.43 -4.77
C HIS A 10 12.35 -23.89 -3.33
N ILE A 11 12.81 -25.12 -3.13
CA ILE A 11 13.24 -25.62 -1.82
C ILE A 11 14.43 -24.78 -1.30
N ASN A 12 15.46 -24.57 -2.12
CA ASN A 12 16.62 -23.78 -1.73
C ASN A 12 16.23 -22.33 -1.38
N LEU A 13 15.35 -21.72 -2.17
CA LEU A 13 14.83 -20.38 -1.90
C LEU A 13 14.03 -20.34 -0.59
N ALA A 14 13.15 -21.31 -0.36
CA ALA A 14 12.35 -21.39 0.87
C ALA A 14 13.23 -21.59 2.11
N GLN A 15 14.28 -22.40 2.03
CA GLN A 15 15.25 -22.59 3.12
C GLN A 15 16.02 -21.30 3.43
N HIS A 16 16.45 -20.57 2.39
CA HIS A 16 17.14 -19.29 2.56
C HIS A 16 16.21 -18.24 3.18
N LEU A 17 14.95 -18.16 2.71
CA LEU A 17 13.94 -17.28 3.29
C LEU A 17 13.66 -17.62 4.75
N SER A 18 13.46 -18.89 5.07
CA SER A 18 13.23 -19.37 6.45
C SER A 18 14.36 -18.94 7.39
N THR A 19 15.62 -19.15 6.96
CA THR A 19 16.80 -18.74 7.73
C THR A 19 16.84 -17.22 7.97
N PHE A 20 16.38 -16.42 7.00
CA PHE A 20 16.30 -14.97 7.14
C PHE A 20 15.16 -14.54 8.07
N THR A 21 13.96 -15.12 7.92
CA THR A 21 12.78 -14.77 8.71
C THR A 21 12.86 -15.21 10.17
N SER A 22 13.71 -16.18 10.49
CA SER A 22 13.97 -16.60 11.88
C SER A 22 14.97 -15.72 12.64
N LYS A 23 15.56 -14.69 12.00
CA LYS A 23 16.51 -13.80 12.66
C LYS A 23 15.79 -12.90 13.68
N PRO A 24 16.36 -12.67 14.88
CA PRO A 24 15.77 -11.76 15.87
C PRO A 24 15.53 -10.34 15.33
N ALA A 25 16.43 -9.84 14.48
CA ALA A 25 16.29 -8.54 13.82
C ALA A 25 15.06 -8.48 12.90
N PHE A 26 14.66 -9.61 12.29
CA PHE A 26 13.45 -9.68 11.48
C PHE A 26 12.22 -9.87 12.34
N LEU A 27 12.24 -10.70 13.39
CA LEU A 27 11.03 -11.04 14.16
C LEU A 27 10.36 -9.83 14.82
N GLY A 28 11.12 -8.88 15.36
CA GLY A 28 10.54 -7.70 16.02
C GLY A 28 9.97 -6.65 15.06
N GLN A 29 10.40 -6.65 13.80
CA GLN A 29 10.01 -5.60 12.84
C GLN A 29 8.53 -5.73 12.39
N PRO A 30 8.03 -6.90 11.93
CA PRO A 30 6.63 -7.10 11.59
C PRO A 30 5.68 -6.74 12.73
N ASP A 31 5.98 -7.14 13.96
CA ASP A 31 5.14 -6.84 15.13
C ASP A 31 4.98 -5.33 15.33
N MET A 32 6.08 -4.58 15.14
CA MET A 32 6.01 -3.12 15.18
C MET A 32 5.30 -2.53 13.96
N GLU A 33 5.51 -3.07 12.75
CA GLU A 33 4.75 -2.66 11.56
C GLU A 33 3.23 -2.82 11.78
N HIS A 34 2.81 -3.94 12.37
CA HIS A 34 1.42 -4.19 12.76
C HIS A 34 0.95 -3.20 13.82
N THR A 35 1.73 -2.97 14.88
CA THR A 35 1.40 -2.01 15.95
C THR A 35 1.17 -0.59 15.39
N ILE A 36 2.02 -0.15 14.46
CA ILE A 36 1.91 1.15 13.77
C ILE A 36 0.66 1.20 12.89
N VAL A 37 0.38 0.15 12.12
CA VAL A 37 -0.80 0.04 11.24
C VAL A 37 -2.09 0.01 12.06
N GLU A 38 -2.07 -0.63 13.21
CA GLU A 38 -3.17 -0.62 14.16
C GLU A 38 -3.34 0.74 14.83
N ALA A 39 -2.37 1.64 14.69
CA ALA A 39 -2.32 2.95 15.32
C ALA A 39 -2.49 2.88 16.84
N GLN A 40 -1.84 1.88 17.43
CA GLN A 40 -1.72 1.71 18.87
C GLN A 40 -0.43 2.36 19.35
N SER A 41 -0.45 2.91 20.56
CA SER A 41 0.74 3.30 21.32
C SER A 41 1.79 4.12 20.53
N TYR A 42 1.46 5.40 20.30
CA TYR A 42 2.31 6.35 19.56
C TYR A 42 3.75 6.43 20.12
N ASP A 43 3.88 6.47 21.45
CA ASP A 43 5.18 6.60 22.11
C ASP A 43 6.04 5.35 21.92
N ILE A 44 5.46 4.15 22.08
CA ILE A 44 6.15 2.86 21.88
C ILE A 44 6.67 2.74 20.43
N CYS A 45 5.83 3.10 19.46
CA CYS A 45 6.21 3.08 18.05
C CYS A 45 7.41 4.01 17.77
N PHE A 46 7.41 5.19 18.39
CA PHE A 46 8.47 6.17 18.20
C PHE A 46 9.78 5.74 18.89
N GLU A 47 9.70 5.26 20.14
CA GLU A 47 10.84 4.73 20.89
C GLU A 47 11.52 3.56 20.16
N TYR A 48 10.75 2.67 19.54
CA TYR A 48 11.31 1.58 18.74
C TYR A 48 12.09 2.10 17.51
N ILE A 49 11.55 3.11 16.81
CA ILE A 49 12.25 3.72 15.66
C ILE A 49 13.56 4.37 16.13
N GLU A 50 13.56 5.05 17.28
CA GLU A 50 14.78 5.58 17.90
C GLU A 50 15.79 4.48 18.23
N GLU A 51 15.33 3.36 18.78
CA GLU A 51 16.19 2.22 19.10
C GLU A 51 16.87 1.64 17.85
N LEU A 52 16.15 1.49 16.73
CA LEU A 52 16.74 1.02 15.46
C LEU A 52 17.86 1.92 14.96
N ILE A 53 17.75 3.22 15.21
CA ILE A 53 18.75 4.21 14.81
C ILE A 53 19.98 4.13 15.70
N HIS A 54 19.78 4.01 17.01
CA HIS A 54 20.87 3.77 17.95
C HIS A 54 21.61 2.47 17.64
N LYS A 55 20.89 1.44 17.18
CA LYS A 55 21.43 0.15 16.73
C LYS A 55 22.10 0.20 15.35
N GLN A 56 22.03 1.32 14.64
CA GLN A 56 22.64 1.52 13.32
C GLN A 56 22.08 0.57 12.24
N GLU A 57 20.78 0.26 12.32
CA GLU A 57 20.11 -0.53 11.30
C GLU A 57 20.15 0.17 9.92
N PRO A 58 20.07 -0.57 8.80
CA PRO A 58 20.12 0.00 7.47
C PRO A 58 19.10 1.13 7.30
N LEU A 59 19.55 2.29 6.80
CA LEU A 59 18.74 3.52 6.69
C LEU A 59 17.38 3.30 6.00
N VAL A 60 17.33 2.42 5.00
CA VAL A 60 16.10 2.09 4.28
C VAL A 60 15.05 1.47 5.21
N ASN A 61 15.44 0.62 6.16
CA ASN A 61 14.51 -0.02 7.10
C ASN A 61 13.93 1.02 8.07
N VAL A 62 14.79 1.88 8.62
CA VAL A 62 14.39 2.98 9.49
C VAL A 62 13.44 3.94 8.78
N LEU A 63 13.80 4.39 7.57
CA LEU A 63 12.97 5.31 6.79
C LEU A 63 11.61 4.71 6.44
N ARG A 64 11.54 3.41 6.11
CA ARG A 64 10.27 2.75 5.81
C ARG A 64 9.33 2.74 7.01
N LEU A 65 9.82 2.41 8.20
CA LEU A 65 9.03 2.44 9.43
C LEU A 65 8.61 3.87 9.80
N LEU A 66 9.52 4.83 9.66
CA LEU A 66 9.22 6.22 9.94
C LEU A 66 8.15 6.80 8.98
N ILE A 67 8.22 6.45 7.70
CA ILE A 67 7.21 6.83 6.71
C ILE A 67 5.87 6.17 7.04
N LEU A 68 5.87 4.87 7.37
CA LEU A 68 4.65 4.17 7.78
C LEU A 68 4.00 4.86 8.98
N PHE A 69 4.78 5.19 10.00
CA PHE A 69 4.33 5.89 11.20
C PHE A 69 3.79 7.31 10.91
N SER A 70 4.51 8.07 10.08
CA SER A 70 4.06 9.39 9.62
C SER A 70 2.73 9.32 8.87
N ILE A 71 2.56 8.35 7.97
CA ILE A 71 1.32 8.19 7.19
C ILE A 71 0.14 7.79 8.09
N THR A 72 0.31 6.82 8.98
CA THR A 72 -0.79 6.35 9.86
C THR A 72 -1.17 7.40 10.91
N SER A 73 -0.20 8.22 11.35
CA SER A 73 -0.41 9.27 12.36
C SER A 73 -0.69 10.67 11.78
N SER A 74 -0.75 10.79 10.45
CA SER A 74 -0.89 12.06 9.72
C SER A 74 0.23 13.08 9.96
N GLY A 75 1.42 12.60 10.30
CA GLY A 75 2.63 13.36 10.53
C GLY A 75 3.21 13.11 11.92
N LEU A 76 4.32 13.78 12.18
CA LEU A 76 5.04 13.75 13.46
C LEU A 76 4.74 15.00 14.27
N SER A 77 4.70 14.88 15.60
CA SER A 77 4.56 16.05 16.47
C SER A 77 5.71 17.05 16.24
N LYS A 78 5.49 18.34 16.50
CA LYS A 78 6.52 19.37 16.30
C LYS A 78 7.83 19.03 17.02
N LYS A 79 7.75 18.57 18.27
CA LYS A 79 8.91 18.15 19.08
C LYS A 79 9.68 17.03 18.40
N GLN A 80 8.99 15.97 18.01
CA GLN A 80 9.62 14.81 17.38
C GLN A 80 10.14 15.11 15.99
N PHE A 81 9.44 15.95 15.21
CA PHE A 81 9.91 16.35 13.88
C PHE A 81 11.18 17.20 13.96
N ASP A 82 11.24 18.13 14.92
CA ASP A 82 12.42 18.95 15.12
C ASP A 82 13.57 18.09 15.70
N TYR A 83 13.30 17.14 16.61
CA TYR A 83 14.23 16.09 17.04
C TYR A 83 14.75 15.24 15.86
N LEU A 84 13.85 14.88 14.93
CA LEU A 84 14.19 14.13 13.72
C LEU A 84 15.11 14.90 12.77
N ARG A 85 15.00 16.22 12.75
CA ARG A 85 15.87 17.08 11.93
C ARG A 85 17.18 17.42 12.62
N GLN A 86 17.20 17.56 13.94
CA GLN A 86 18.38 18.00 14.68
C GLN A 86 19.21 16.81 15.16
N ASP A 87 18.64 15.92 15.97
CA ASP A 87 19.37 14.86 16.66
C ASP A 87 19.50 13.59 15.78
N PHE A 88 18.42 13.20 15.10
CA PHE A 88 18.43 12.09 14.11
C PHE A 88 19.39 12.36 12.93
N MET A 89 19.51 13.61 12.49
CA MET A 89 20.41 13.96 11.38
C MET A 89 21.87 13.84 11.82
N HIS A 90 22.20 14.28 13.04
CA HIS A 90 23.53 14.11 13.61
C HIS A 90 23.87 12.63 13.80
N ILE A 91 22.93 11.81 14.29
CA ILE A 91 23.14 10.37 14.48
C ILE A 91 23.30 9.66 13.13
N ILE A 92 22.40 9.87 12.15
CA ILE A 92 22.51 9.22 10.82
C ILE A 92 23.82 9.60 10.10
N ILE A 93 24.25 10.87 10.19
CA ILE A 93 25.51 11.36 9.62
C ILE A 93 26.73 10.74 10.35
N THR A 94 26.74 10.76 11.68
CA THR A 94 27.87 10.25 12.49
C THR A 94 28.00 8.72 12.35
N VAL A 95 26.88 8.01 12.28
CA VAL A 95 26.80 6.56 12.28
C VAL A 95 27.14 5.95 10.92
N ASN A 96 26.57 6.47 9.82
CA ASN A 96 26.89 5.94 8.49
C ASN A 96 28.29 6.38 8.00
N SER A 97 28.87 7.42 8.59
CA SER A 97 30.23 7.91 8.25
C SER A 97 31.37 7.11 8.90
N LEU A 98 31.11 6.22 9.87
CA LEU A 98 32.17 5.37 10.46
C LEU A 98 32.51 4.15 9.59
N GLY A 99 31.72 3.86 8.55
CA GLY A 99 31.96 2.74 7.64
C GLY A 99 32.80 3.06 6.39
N ARG A 100 32.99 4.35 6.04
CA ARG A 100 33.80 4.78 4.89
C ARG A 100 34.42 6.15 5.17
N GLU A 101 35.74 6.19 5.11
CA GLU A 101 36.58 7.39 5.18
C GLU A 101 35.97 8.57 4.40
N LEU A 102 36.03 9.78 4.97
CA LEU A 102 35.73 11.12 4.40
C LEU A 102 34.47 11.82 4.95
N LEU A 103 34.64 12.39 6.14
CA LEU A 103 33.69 13.19 6.94
C LEU A 103 33.17 14.50 6.28
N HIS A 104 33.53 14.85 5.04
CA HIS A 104 33.35 16.21 4.50
C HIS A 104 32.40 16.36 3.30
N SER A 105 31.79 15.30 2.76
CA SER A 105 30.92 15.40 1.58
C SER A 105 29.51 14.77 1.71
N TYR A 106 29.27 13.91 2.71
CA TYR A 106 28.05 13.08 2.77
C TYR A 106 26.89 13.63 3.62
N GLY A 107 27.06 14.75 4.33
CA GLY A 107 25.95 15.38 5.07
C GLY A 107 24.79 15.88 4.19
N PHE A 108 25.05 16.10 2.89
CA PHE A 108 24.07 16.67 1.96
C PHE A 108 23.11 15.65 1.31
N GLU A 109 23.52 14.38 1.14
CA GLU A 109 22.70 13.39 0.41
C GLU A 109 21.46 12.94 1.20
N HIS A 110 21.60 12.76 2.51
CA HIS A 110 20.48 12.38 3.37
C HIS A 110 19.53 13.56 3.62
N MET A 111 20.04 14.79 3.65
CA MET A 111 19.22 16.00 3.71
C MET A 111 18.36 16.16 2.44
N ALA A 112 18.93 15.90 1.26
CA ALA A 112 18.16 15.88 0.02
C ALA A 112 17.09 14.78 0.03
N THR A 113 17.41 13.60 0.56
CA THR A 113 16.47 12.48 0.72
C THR A 113 15.28 12.86 1.60
N LEU A 114 15.52 13.44 2.77
CA LEU A 114 14.45 13.89 3.67
C LEU A 114 13.61 15.01 3.06
N ASN A 115 14.23 15.99 2.40
CA ASN A 115 13.52 17.05 1.68
C ASN A 115 12.63 16.46 0.57
N ASN A 116 13.09 15.43 -0.13
CA ASN A 116 12.29 14.74 -1.14
C ASN A 116 11.13 13.95 -0.51
N LEU A 117 11.33 13.30 0.64
CA LEU A 117 10.26 12.63 1.39
C LEU A 117 9.21 13.61 1.92
N GLU A 118 9.64 14.80 2.34
CA GLU A 118 8.76 15.87 2.78
C GLU A 118 7.97 16.47 1.61
N LYS A 119 8.62 16.76 0.49
CA LYS A 119 7.96 17.19 -0.76
C LYS A 119 6.98 16.14 -1.29
N ALA A 120 7.29 14.85 -1.11
CA ALA A 120 6.39 13.75 -1.45
C ALA A 120 5.23 13.58 -0.46
N GLY A 121 5.26 14.27 0.69
CA GLY A 121 4.25 14.16 1.74
C GLY A 121 4.32 12.88 2.56
N LEU A 122 5.41 12.12 2.44
CA LEU A 122 5.66 10.87 3.17
C LEU A 122 6.11 11.14 4.61
N LEU A 123 6.90 12.20 4.80
CA LEU A 123 7.29 12.72 6.11
C LEU A 123 6.80 14.15 6.26
N ARG A 124 5.95 14.42 7.26
CA ARG A 124 5.40 15.76 7.46
C ARG A 124 5.22 16.09 8.93
N LYS A 125 5.19 17.40 9.23
CA LYS A 125 4.70 17.88 10.52
C LYS A 125 3.22 17.57 10.63
N GLN A 126 2.79 17.15 11.81
CA GLN A 126 1.39 16.89 12.08
C GLN A 126 0.63 18.22 12.14
N GLU A 127 -0.29 18.42 11.20
CA GLU A 127 -1.15 19.62 11.12
C GLU A 127 -2.54 19.35 11.69
N SER A 128 -3.02 18.12 11.58
CA SER A 128 -4.35 17.69 12.02
C SER A 128 -4.33 16.29 12.61
N LYS A 129 -5.41 15.91 13.29
CA LYS A 129 -5.63 14.53 13.71
C LYS A 129 -5.73 13.60 12.49
N SER A 130 -5.27 12.37 12.66
CA SER A 130 -5.29 11.37 11.60
C SER A 130 -6.69 10.78 11.38
N ASN A 131 -7.12 10.72 10.12
CA ASN A 131 -8.33 10.00 9.72
C ASN A 131 -8.12 8.49 9.61
N TRP A 132 -6.89 8.02 9.83
CA TRP A 132 -6.52 6.62 9.64
C TRP A 132 -7.38 5.65 10.43
N LEU A 133 -7.71 5.94 11.69
CA LEU A 133 -8.56 5.05 12.50
C LEU A 133 -9.97 4.89 11.90
N THR A 134 -10.53 5.97 11.36
CA THR A 134 -11.85 5.95 10.69
C THR A 134 -11.78 5.12 9.42
N ILE A 135 -10.77 5.35 8.58
CA ILE A 135 -10.57 4.62 7.32
C ILE A 135 -10.32 3.12 7.60
N LYS A 136 -9.44 2.82 8.55
CA LYS A 136 -9.08 1.45 8.97
C LYS A 136 -10.30 0.64 9.38
N ARG A 137 -11.18 1.23 10.20
CA ARG A 137 -12.42 0.58 10.66
C ARG A 137 -13.44 0.44 9.53
N ALA A 138 -13.69 1.52 8.79
CA ALA A 138 -14.72 1.53 7.75
C ALA A 138 -14.40 0.58 6.58
N LEU A 139 -13.11 0.38 6.28
CA LEU A 139 -12.65 -0.51 5.20
C LEU A 139 -12.14 -1.86 5.72
N GLN A 140 -12.25 -2.14 7.02
CA GLN A 140 -11.77 -3.39 7.64
C GLN A 140 -10.34 -3.74 7.17
N LEU A 141 -9.42 -2.79 7.36
CA LEU A 141 -8.04 -2.95 6.90
C LEU A 141 -7.20 -3.85 7.79
N VAL A 142 -7.63 -4.07 9.03
CA VAL A 142 -6.99 -5.00 9.96
C VAL A 142 -8.02 -6.08 10.31
N VAL A 143 -7.65 -7.33 10.09
CA VAL A 143 -8.45 -8.53 10.31
C VAL A 143 -7.68 -9.41 11.30
N GLU A 144 -8.28 -9.64 12.45
CA GLU A 144 -7.76 -10.54 13.47
C GLU A 144 -7.89 -12.00 13.01
N ASP A 145 -7.02 -12.89 13.50
CA ASP A 145 -7.07 -14.34 13.27
C ASP A 145 -7.14 -14.79 11.79
N THR A 146 -6.23 -14.28 10.95
CA THR A 146 -6.18 -14.66 9.53
C THR A 146 -5.55 -16.05 9.33
N ASP A 147 -6.33 -17.01 8.80
CA ASP A 147 -5.79 -18.29 8.32
C ASP A 147 -4.99 -18.06 7.02
N THR A 148 -3.68 -18.26 7.09
CA THR A 148 -2.77 -18.10 5.94
C THR A 148 -2.74 -19.33 5.03
N ALA A 149 -3.16 -20.49 5.50
CA ALA A 149 -3.22 -21.72 4.72
C ALA A 149 -4.47 -21.78 3.84
N ASN A 150 -5.62 -21.34 4.38
CA ASN A 150 -6.89 -21.26 3.66
C ASN A 150 -7.49 -19.85 3.79
N PRO A 151 -6.92 -18.84 3.10
CA PRO A 151 -7.33 -17.46 3.27
C PRO A 151 -8.74 -17.21 2.76
N ASN A 152 -9.53 -16.51 3.56
CA ASN A 152 -10.89 -16.05 3.21
C ASN A 152 -10.95 -14.55 2.87
N ASP A 153 -9.91 -13.80 3.20
CA ASP A 153 -9.79 -12.35 2.98
C ASP A 153 -8.42 -11.97 2.39
N ILE A 154 -8.37 -10.85 1.65
CA ILE A 154 -7.13 -10.30 1.08
C ILE A 154 -6.07 -9.93 2.13
N ALA A 155 -6.43 -9.79 3.41
CA ALA A 155 -5.52 -9.54 4.52
C ALA A 155 -4.42 -10.60 4.69
N TYR A 156 -4.57 -11.80 4.10
CA TYR A 156 -3.58 -12.88 4.18
C TYR A 156 -2.20 -12.49 3.64
N VAL A 157 -2.14 -11.54 2.70
CA VAL A 157 -0.86 -11.15 2.06
C VAL A 157 0.09 -10.40 3.01
N PHE A 158 -0.44 -9.86 4.10
CA PHE A 158 0.30 -9.24 5.20
C PHE A 158 -0.19 -9.75 6.56
N SER A 159 -0.57 -11.02 6.65
CA SER A 159 -0.92 -11.71 7.91
C SER A 159 -1.88 -10.93 8.82
N GLY A 160 -2.92 -10.30 8.25
CA GLY A 160 -3.91 -9.53 9.01
C GLY A 160 -4.10 -8.10 8.51
N TYR A 161 -3.17 -7.55 7.72
CA TYR A 161 -3.39 -6.26 7.04
C TYR A 161 -3.86 -6.43 5.59
N ALA A 162 -5.03 -5.89 5.28
CA ALA A 162 -5.53 -5.78 3.91
C ALA A 162 -5.00 -4.50 3.25
N PRO A 163 -4.29 -4.58 2.11
CA PRO A 163 -3.79 -3.40 1.42
C PRO A 163 -4.94 -2.47 1.05
N LEU A 164 -4.88 -1.22 1.52
CA LEU A 164 -5.92 -0.21 1.28
C LEU A 164 -6.30 -0.11 -0.21
N SER A 165 -5.30 -0.11 -1.09
CA SER A 165 -5.49 -0.08 -2.54
C SER A 165 -6.36 -1.22 -3.05
N ILE A 166 -6.14 -2.45 -2.56
CA ILE A 166 -6.87 -3.63 -3.00
C ILE A 166 -8.25 -3.69 -2.38
N ARG A 167 -8.40 -3.23 -1.13
CA ARG A 167 -9.71 -3.10 -0.49
C ARG A 167 -10.61 -2.11 -1.22
N LEU A 168 -10.06 -1.00 -1.73
CA LEU A 168 -10.80 -0.07 -2.58
C LEU A 168 -11.25 -0.73 -3.89
N VAL A 169 -10.37 -1.51 -4.54
CA VAL A 169 -10.75 -2.30 -5.73
C VAL A 169 -11.88 -3.27 -5.39
N GLN A 170 -11.77 -3.99 -4.27
CA GLN A 170 -12.79 -4.93 -3.82
C GLN A 170 -14.15 -4.24 -3.68
N HIS A 171 -14.22 -3.11 -2.98
CA HIS A 171 -15.47 -2.35 -2.85
C HIS A 171 -15.98 -1.87 -4.20
N ALA A 172 -15.12 -1.32 -5.06
CA ALA A 172 -15.52 -0.85 -6.38
C ALA A 172 -16.14 -1.95 -7.25
N VAL A 173 -15.61 -3.17 -7.16
CA VAL A 173 -16.05 -4.32 -7.97
C VAL A 173 -17.24 -5.06 -7.34
N GLN A 174 -17.36 -5.10 -6.02
CA GLN A 174 -18.44 -5.84 -5.34
C GLN A 174 -19.68 -4.96 -5.08
N SER A 175 -19.46 -3.74 -4.56
CA SER A 175 -20.52 -2.89 -4.00
C SER A 175 -20.62 -1.52 -4.67
N GLY A 176 -19.67 -1.17 -5.54
CA GLY A 176 -19.52 0.16 -6.12
C GLY A 176 -18.99 1.19 -5.12
N TRP A 177 -18.85 2.45 -5.56
CA TRP A 177 -18.26 3.53 -4.76
C TRP A 177 -19.23 4.18 -3.75
N ARG A 178 -20.54 4.11 -4.01
CA ARG A 178 -21.56 4.78 -3.19
C ARG A 178 -21.48 4.47 -1.69
N PRO A 179 -21.29 3.20 -1.26
CA PRO A 179 -21.24 2.87 0.18
C PRO A 179 -20.03 3.48 0.90
N ILE A 180 -18.96 3.83 0.18
CA ILE A 180 -17.70 4.32 0.75
C ILE A 180 -17.41 5.78 0.38
N GLU A 181 -18.37 6.53 -0.18
CA GLU A 181 -18.15 7.89 -0.67
C GLU A 181 -17.64 8.85 0.43
N GLU A 182 -18.18 8.78 1.64
CA GLU A 182 -17.71 9.56 2.79
C GLU A 182 -16.27 9.18 3.19
N ILE A 183 -15.91 7.91 3.05
CA ILE A 183 -14.55 7.42 3.35
C ILE A 183 -13.57 7.88 2.27
N LEU A 184 -14.00 7.93 1.00
CA LEU A 184 -13.19 8.45 -0.09
C LEU A 184 -12.81 9.91 0.18
N LYS A 185 -13.74 10.75 0.65
CA LYS A 185 -13.44 12.17 0.98
C LYS A 185 -12.33 12.35 2.03
N LEU A 186 -12.06 11.33 2.86
CA LEU A 186 -10.98 11.34 3.85
C LEU A 186 -9.63 10.94 3.25
N LEU A 187 -9.64 10.33 2.06
CA LEU A 187 -8.44 9.94 1.35
C LEU A 187 -7.88 11.13 0.55
N PRO A 188 -6.54 11.20 0.42
CA PRO A 188 -5.90 12.20 -0.41
C PRO A 188 -6.19 12.00 -1.91
N GLY A 189 -6.52 13.11 -2.57
CA GLY A 189 -6.68 13.19 -4.02
C GLY A 189 -8.14 13.30 -4.48
N PRO A 190 -8.38 13.60 -5.77
CA PRO A 190 -9.73 13.66 -6.32
C PRO A 190 -10.29 12.25 -6.57
N HIS A 191 -11.60 12.10 -6.39
CA HIS A 191 -12.35 10.88 -6.71
C HIS A 191 -13.37 11.19 -7.80
N SER A 192 -13.42 10.38 -8.85
CA SER A 192 -14.35 10.59 -9.95
C SER A 192 -14.76 9.26 -10.55
N GLU A 193 -16.07 9.09 -10.75
CA GLU A 193 -16.64 7.98 -11.48
C GLU A 193 -17.10 8.50 -12.84
N THR A 194 -16.59 7.93 -13.93
CA THR A 194 -17.03 8.26 -15.29
C THR A 194 -17.65 7.03 -15.91
N LYS A 195 -18.98 7.05 -16.09
CA LYS A 195 -19.66 6.05 -16.90
C LYS A 195 -19.56 6.49 -18.35
N ARG A 196 -18.82 5.73 -19.16
CA ARG A 196 -18.87 5.94 -20.61
C ARG A 196 -20.23 5.44 -21.09
N GLY A 197 -21.06 6.37 -21.54
CA GLY A 197 -22.29 6.02 -22.26
C GLY A 197 -21.93 5.12 -23.43
N ARG A 198 -22.67 4.02 -23.58
CA ARG A 198 -22.62 3.17 -24.77
C ARG A 198 -22.76 4.09 -25.99
N PHE A 199 -21.91 3.94 -27.00
CA PHE A 199 -22.10 4.65 -28.26
C PHE A 199 -23.53 4.37 -28.74
N SER A 200 -24.41 5.35 -28.58
CA SER A 200 -25.83 5.26 -28.92
C SER A 200 -25.96 5.52 -30.41
N SER A 201 -25.71 4.49 -31.21
CA SER A 201 -26.33 4.40 -32.54
C SER A 201 -27.76 3.86 -32.36
N SER A 202 -28.66 4.69 -31.81
CA SER A 202 -30.12 4.76 -32.08
C SER A 202 -30.81 5.57 -30.98
N PRO A 203 -31.69 6.53 -31.34
CA PRO A 203 -32.47 7.28 -30.36
C PRO A 203 -33.76 6.52 -30.05
N SER A 204 -33.92 6.08 -28.81
CA SER A 204 -35.25 5.72 -28.29
C SER A 204 -35.37 6.23 -26.87
N TYR A 205 -36.27 7.21 -26.72
CA TYR A 205 -36.86 7.62 -25.45
C TYR A 205 -37.33 6.38 -24.69
N ASP A 206 -36.74 6.10 -23.53
CA ASP A 206 -37.55 5.90 -22.33
C ASP A 206 -36.70 5.92 -21.06
N THR A 207 -37.22 6.67 -20.09
CA THR A 207 -36.68 6.91 -18.76
C THR A 207 -36.83 5.67 -17.90
N LEU A 208 -35.74 4.99 -17.52
CA LEU A 208 -35.70 4.18 -16.30
C LEU A 208 -34.33 4.24 -15.61
N GLN A 209 -34.39 4.56 -14.32
CA GLN A 209 -33.29 4.63 -13.36
C GLN A 209 -32.52 3.30 -13.31
N ALA A 210 -31.32 3.27 -13.89
CA ALA A 210 -30.42 2.12 -13.79
C ALA A 210 -29.61 2.20 -12.48
N SER A 211 -30.09 1.42 -11.51
CA SER A 211 -29.41 1.01 -10.28
C SER A 211 -28.01 0.47 -10.57
N ALA A 212 -27.07 0.74 -9.66
CA ALA A 212 -25.66 0.39 -9.74
C ALA A 212 -25.40 -1.11 -9.46
N ASN A 213 -26.20 -2.01 -10.04
CA ASN A 213 -25.81 -3.40 -10.12
C ASN A 213 -24.92 -3.55 -11.35
N ILE A 214 -23.67 -3.96 -11.13
CA ILE A 214 -22.81 -4.49 -12.18
C ILE A 214 -23.62 -5.60 -12.84
N ASP A 215 -24.07 -5.36 -14.07
CA ASP A 215 -24.85 -6.31 -14.84
C ASP A 215 -24.16 -7.67 -14.78
N LYS A 216 -24.82 -8.63 -14.13
CA LYS A 216 -24.59 -10.04 -14.40
C LYS A 216 -24.97 -10.20 -15.87
N VAL A 217 -23.98 -10.09 -16.75
CA VAL A 217 -24.13 -10.45 -18.16
C VAL A 217 -24.71 -11.86 -18.14
N ALA A 218 -25.93 -12.01 -18.67
CA ALA A 218 -26.74 -13.23 -18.65
C ALA A 218 -26.15 -14.36 -19.51
N ASP A 219 -24.86 -14.31 -19.82
CA ASP A 219 -24.12 -15.20 -20.71
C ASP A 219 -22.96 -15.89 -19.98
N GLY A 220 -23.07 -16.20 -18.67
CA GLY A 220 -22.05 -16.98 -17.94
C GLY A 220 -20.60 -16.42 -17.92
N ARG A 221 -20.36 -15.27 -18.56
CA ARG A 221 -19.06 -14.63 -18.74
C ARG A 221 -18.81 -13.69 -17.57
N ARG A 222 -17.68 -13.91 -16.89
CA ARG A 222 -17.23 -13.01 -15.81
C ARG A 222 -16.88 -11.65 -16.42
N SER A 223 -17.39 -10.58 -15.83
CA SER A 223 -17.02 -9.20 -16.18
C SER A 223 -15.49 -9.03 -16.09
N LEU A 224 -14.88 -8.36 -17.08
CA LEU A 224 -13.46 -8.05 -17.09
C LEU A 224 -13.23 -6.67 -16.49
N VAL A 225 -12.43 -6.62 -15.43
CA VAL A 225 -12.05 -5.38 -14.77
C VAL A 225 -10.57 -5.11 -14.98
N LEU A 226 -10.25 -3.97 -15.60
CA LEU A 226 -8.89 -3.48 -15.74
C LEU A 226 -8.55 -2.57 -14.57
N VAL A 227 -7.57 -2.98 -13.76
CA VAL A 227 -7.03 -2.15 -12.67
C VAL A 227 -5.67 -1.60 -13.06
N VAL A 228 -5.54 -0.27 -12.98
CA VAL A 228 -4.29 0.45 -13.30
C VAL A 228 -3.74 1.14 -12.06
N PHE A 229 -2.50 0.82 -11.72
CA PHE A 229 -1.72 1.48 -10.67
C PHE A 229 -0.74 2.46 -11.29
N ILE A 230 -0.83 3.73 -10.91
CA ILE A 230 0.13 4.77 -11.29
C ILE A 230 1.05 5.01 -10.09
N GLY A 231 2.36 4.90 -10.30
CA GLY A 231 3.36 5.01 -9.23
C GLY A 231 3.83 3.68 -8.64
N GLY A 232 3.40 2.56 -9.21
CA GLY A 232 3.89 1.22 -8.87
C GLY A 232 2.90 0.37 -8.07
N ILE A 233 3.11 -0.95 -8.15
CA ILE A 233 2.33 -2.00 -7.48
C ILE A 233 3.29 -3.02 -6.87
N THR A 234 2.97 -3.56 -5.70
CA THR A 234 3.78 -4.58 -5.03
C THR A 234 3.36 -6.00 -5.41
N PHE A 235 4.24 -6.97 -5.23
CA PHE A 235 3.88 -8.39 -5.43
C PHE A 235 2.75 -8.85 -4.49
N ALA A 236 2.69 -8.32 -3.27
CA ALA A 236 1.59 -8.60 -2.33
C ALA A 236 0.24 -8.08 -2.87
N GLU A 237 0.21 -6.86 -3.42
CA GLU A 237 -0.98 -6.30 -4.07
C GLU A 237 -1.41 -7.14 -5.28
N ILE A 238 -0.46 -7.60 -6.10
CA ILE A 238 -0.74 -8.50 -7.23
C ILE A 238 -1.33 -9.83 -6.75
N SER A 239 -0.77 -10.43 -5.69
CA SER A 239 -1.28 -11.67 -5.10
C SER A 239 -2.71 -11.50 -4.58
N ALA A 240 -2.99 -10.39 -3.88
CA ALA A 240 -4.34 -10.09 -3.40
C ALA A 240 -5.33 -9.83 -4.56
N LEU A 241 -4.91 -9.21 -5.65
CA LEU A 241 -5.76 -9.05 -6.86
C LEU A 241 -6.05 -10.39 -7.53
N ARG A 242 -5.07 -11.30 -7.60
CA ARG A 242 -5.27 -12.66 -8.10
C ARG A 242 -6.26 -13.43 -7.24
N PHE A 243 -6.15 -13.29 -5.92
CA PHE A 243 -7.10 -13.85 -4.96
C PHE A 243 -8.53 -13.33 -5.20
N LEU A 244 -8.72 -12.00 -5.31
CA LEU A 244 -10.01 -11.41 -5.65
C LEU A 244 -10.56 -11.88 -7.01
N SER A 245 -9.68 -12.06 -7.99
CA SER A 245 -10.08 -12.51 -9.32
C SER A 245 -10.62 -13.94 -9.33
N ALA A 246 -10.11 -14.80 -8.44
CA ALA A 246 -10.64 -16.15 -8.31
C ALA A 246 -12.09 -16.15 -7.79
N GLN A 247 -12.42 -15.21 -6.89
CA GLN A 247 -13.69 -15.16 -6.19
C GLN A 247 -14.79 -14.36 -6.92
N VAL A 248 -14.46 -13.20 -7.51
CA VAL A 248 -15.46 -12.19 -7.88
C VAL A 248 -15.62 -12.01 -9.38
N CYS A 249 -14.51 -11.78 -10.11
CA CYS A 249 -14.54 -11.46 -11.55
C CYS A 249 -13.17 -11.69 -12.20
N GLN A 250 -13.06 -11.58 -13.52
CA GLN A 250 -11.76 -11.67 -14.18
C GLN A 250 -11.06 -10.30 -14.08
N ILE A 251 -10.01 -10.20 -13.25
CA ILE A 251 -9.28 -8.94 -13.04
C ILE A 251 -7.98 -9.00 -13.84
N CYS A 252 -7.80 -8.05 -14.75
CA CYS A 252 -6.55 -7.86 -15.48
C CYS A 252 -5.83 -6.61 -14.96
N CYS A 253 -4.54 -6.74 -14.62
CA CYS A 253 -3.74 -5.63 -14.09
C CYS A 253 -2.73 -5.17 -15.13
N ILE A 254 -2.70 -3.88 -15.44
CA ILE A 254 -1.68 -3.28 -16.31
C ILE A 254 -0.80 -2.35 -15.47
N TYR A 255 0.51 -2.47 -15.66
CA TYR A 255 1.52 -1.61 -15.06
C TYR A 255 1.73 -0.35 -15.93
N GLY A 256 1.47 0.83 -15.35
CA GLY A 256 1.78 2.12 -15.97
C GLY A 256 3.14 2.65 -15.50
N ILE A 257 4.00 3.01 -16.45
CA ILE A 257 5.34 3.57 -16.21
C ILE A 257 5.25 4.91 -15.47
N PHE A 258 6.23 5.11 -14.58
CA PHE A 258 6.50 6.29 -13.76
C PHE A 258 6.33 7.61 -14.53
N LEU A 259 5.38 8.46 -14.12
CA LEU A 259 5.28 9.85 -14.60
C LEU A 259 5.96 10.77 -13.57
N PRO A 260 7.00 11.55 -13.97
CA PRO A 260 7.93 12.21 -13.03
C PRO A 260 7.37 13.41 -12.25
N ASN A 261 6.10 13.79 -12.44
CA ASN A 261 5.55 15.05 -11.90
C ASN A 261 4.36 14.90 -10.94
N PHE A 262 4.02 13.70 -10.49
CA PHE A 262 2.91 13.50 -9.55
C PHE A 262 3.42 13.11 -8.16
N LYS A 263 2.97 13.88 -7.16
CA LYS A 263 3.16 13.57 -5.72
C LYS A 263 2.76 12.11 -5.49
N VAL A 264 3.61 11.36 -4.81
CA VAL A 264 3.54 9.90 -4.63
C VAL A 264 2.28 9.52 -3.85
N LEU A 265 1.20 9.44 -4.59
CA LEU A 265 -0.10 8.92 -4.20
C LEU A 265 -0.45 7.95 -5.30
N LYS A 266 -0.54 6.66 -4.94
CA LYS A 266 -0.96 5.62 -5.88
C LYS A 266 -2.30 6.05 -6.46
N PHE A 267 -2.31 6.48 -7.71
CA PHE A 267 -3.58 6.71 -8.40
C PHE A 267 -4.08 5.34 -8.84
N LEU A 268 -5.20 4.94 -8.27
CA LEU A 268 -5.93 3.75 -8.64
C LEU A 268 -6.99 4.16 -9.68
N LYS A 269 -6.89 3.62 -10.88
CA LYS A 269 -7.97 3.73 -11.87
C LYS A 269 -8.55 2.35 -12.12
N VAL A 270 -9.79 2.16 -11.72
CA VAL A 270 -10.58 0.96 -12.02
C VAL A 270 -11.39 1.24 -13.27
N ILE A 271 -11.15 0.48 -14.33
CA ILE A 271 -11.88 0.57 -15.60
C ILE A 271 -12.65 -0.73 -15.78
N THR A 272 -13.97 -0.64 -15.81
CA THR A 272 -14.84 -1.75 -16.17
C THR A 272 -15.17 -1.64 -17.66
N SER A 273 -14.90 -2.69 -18.45
CA SER A 273 -15.38 -2.79 -19.83
C SER A 273 -16.31 -3.99 -19.92
N PRO A 274 -17.53 -3.85 -20.47
CA PRO A 274 -18.39 -5.00 -20.73
C PRO A 274 -17.85 -5.94 -21.82
N ASP A 275 -16.95 -5.49 -22.70
CA ASP A 275 -16.35 -6.34 -23.73
C ASP A 275 -14.90 -5.91 -24.02
N LEU A 276 -13.95 -6.81 -23.79
CA LEU A 276 -12.56 -6.70 -24.22
C LEU A 276 -12.05 -8.04 -24.80
N THR A 277 -12.94 -8.78 -25.47
CA THR A 277 -12.59 -9.95 -26.29
C THR A 277 -13.06 -9.74 -27.71
N ASN A 278 -12.31 -8.91 -28.44
CA ASN A 278 -12.24 -9.02 -29.89
C ASN A 278 -10.86 -8.54 -30.35
N ARG A 279 -9.90 -9.47 -30.26
CA ARG A 279 -8.73 -9.62 -31.15
C ARG A 279 -8.05 -10.94 -30.84
#